data_AF-A0A9N8W4Z4-F1
#
_entry.id   AF-A0A9N8W4Z4-F1
#
_cell.length_a   1.000
_cell.length_b   1.000
_cell.length_c   1.000
_cell.angle_alpha   90.00
_cell.angle_beta   90.00
_cell.angle_gamma   90.00
#
_symmetry.space_group_name_H-M   'P 1'
#
loop_
_entity.id
_entity.type
_entity.pdbx_description
1 polymer ?
#
loop_
_entity_poly.entity_id
_entity_poly.type
_entity_poly.pdbx_seq_one_letter_code
_entity_poly.pdbx_strand_id
1 'polypeptide(L)'
;MELEILKTAHSNKLFRLYETSTFYDVSLIVGEQTVQKTFSAHKAILAAQSQFFVIALSSNNDTDNHNINLPNITPRIFDILLRYLYCGIIELEEHYEPTILDILDAAKKLEIEELQ
;
A
#
# COMPACT_ATOMS: atom_id res chain seq x y z
N MET A 1 -18.56 -19.08 -9.17
CA MET A 1 -19.38 -18.19 -8.34
C MET A 1 -18.78 -16.81 -8.54
N GLU A 2 -19.44 -15.97 -9.32
CA GLU A 2 -18.95 -14.61 -9.61
C GLU A 2 -19.01 -13.79 -8.32
N LEU A 3 -17.87 -13.25 -7.88
CA LEU A 3 -17.85 -12.23 -6.84
C LEU A 3 -18.59 -11.01 -7.40
N GLU A 4 -19.80 -10.77 -6.91
CA GLU A 4 -20.60 -9.61 -7.26
C GLU A 4 -20.02 -8.38 -6.55
N ILE A 5 -18.88 -7.88 -7.05
CA ILE A 5 -18.31 -6.61 -6.63
C ILE A 5 -19.26 -5.52 -7.12
N LEU A 6 -19.95 -4.86 -6.19
CA LEU A 6 -20.70 -3.63 -6.45
C LEU A 6 -19.71 -2.50 -6.82
N LYS A 7 -19.23 -2.51 -8.07
CA LYS A 7 -18.41 -1.45 -8.65
C LYS A 7 -19.30 -0.24 -8.86
N THR A 8 -19.41 0.64 -7.88
CA THR A 8 -19.97 1.97 -8.14
C THR A 8 -19.01 2.73 -9.05
N ALA A 9 -19.49 3.10 -10.24
CA ALA A 9 -18.71 3.70 -11.33
C ALA A 9 -18.04 5.06 -11.00
N HIS A 10 -18.17 5.55 -9.77
CA HIS A 10 -17.56 6.79 -9.28
C HIS A 10 -16.30 6.58 -8.41
N SER A 11 -16.00 5.36 -7.97
CA SER A 11 -15.15 5.14 -6.79
C SER A 11 -13.63 5.12 -7.00
N ASN A 12 -13.03 5.25 -8.19
CA ASN A 12 -11.57 4.98 -8.26
C ASN A 12 -10.74 5.84 -9.22
N LYS A 13 -10.99 7.16 -9.21
CA LYS A 13 -10.10 8.11 -9.90
C LYS A 13 -8.67 8.06 -9.37
N LEU A 14 -8.49 7.81 -8.08
CA LEU A 14 -7.16 7.67 -7.46
C LEU A 14 -6.50 6.33 -7.80
N PHE A 15 -7.25 5.23 -7.91
CA PHE A 15 -6.68 3.92 -8.28
C PHE A 15 -5.89 3.94 -9.60
N ARG A 16 -6.28 4.79 -10.56
CA ARG A 16 -5.50 4.98 -11.79
C ARG A 16 -4.06 5.42 -11.53
N LEU A 17 -3.82 6.18 -10.45
CA LEU A 17 -2.47 6.60 -10.05
C LEU A 17 -1.65 5.40 -9.54
N TYR A 18 -2.28 4.42 -8.88
CA TYR A 18 -1.64 3.15 -8.53
C TYR A 18 -1.30 2.35 -9.79
N GLU A 19 -2.27 2.11 -10.68
CA GLU A 19 -2.08 1.29 -11.89
C GLU A 19 -1.01 1.85 -12.85
N THR A 20 -1.02 3.17 -13.04
CA THR A 20 -0.15 3.84 -14.02
C THR A 20 1.16 4.33 -13.40
N SER A 21 1.23 4.44 -12.06
CA SER A 21 2.35 5.03 -11.33
C SER A 21 2.72 6.44 -11.83
N THR A 22 1.82 7.16 -12.51
CA THR A 22 2.09 8.52 -13.00
C THR A 22 2.18 9.51 -11.85
N PHE A 23 3.18 10.40 -11.85
CA PHE A 23 3.40 11.41 -10.79
C PHE A 23 3.79 10.83 -9.43
N TYR A 24 4.30 9.60 -9.38
CA TYR A 24 4.87 9.07 -8.16
C TYR A 24 6.02 9.96 -7.66
N ASP A 25 6.12 10.14 -6.36
CA ASP A 25 7.07 11.03 -5.69
C ASP A 25 7.77 10.37 -4.48
N VAL A 26 7.55 9.06 -4.31
CA VAL A 26 8.20 8.20 -3.32
C VAL A 26 8.36 6.77 -3.86
N SER A 27 9.48 6.14 -3.52
CA SER A 27 9.73 4.72 -3.76
C SER A 27 9.70 3.94 -2.44
N LEU A 28 8.93 2.85 -2.41
CA LEU A 28 8.78 2.00 -1.24
C LEU A 28 9.49 0.68 -1.51
N ILE A 29 10.53 0.42 -0.74
CA ILE A 29 11.37 -0.76 -0.85
C ILE A 29 10.87 -1.78 0.18
N VAL A 30 10.27 -2.87 -0.29
CA VAL A 30 9.49 -3.78 0.56
C VAL A 30 10.02 -5.20 0.48
N GLY A 31 10.05 -5.87 1.62
CA GLY A 31 10.52 -7.24 1.76
C GLY A 31 11.95 -7.33 2.29
N GLU A 32 12.34 -8.54 2.68
CA GLU A 32 13.70 -8.85 3.12
C GLU A 32 14.70 -8.78 1.95
N GLN A 33 15.99 -8.65 2.25
CA GLN A 33 17.06 -8.48 1.25
C GLN A 33 17.05 -9.54 0.12
N THR A 34 16.57 -10.75 0.42
CA THR A 34 16.51 -11.86 -0.53
C THR A 34 15.28 -11.83 -1.43
N VAL A 35 14.18 -11.19 -1.00
CA VAL A 35 12.91 -11.10 -1.71
C VAL A 35 12.35 -9.68 -1.55
N GLN A 36 12.93 -8.75 -2.30
CA GLN A 36 12.63 -7.33 -2.25
C GLN A 36 11.91 -6.87 -3.53
N LYS A 37 10.92 -5.99 -3.39
CA LYS A 37 10.25 -5.31 -4.51
C LYS A 37 10.18 -3.81 -4.21
N THR A 38 10.39 -3.00 -5.25
CA THR A 38 10.20 -1.55 -5.17
C THR A 38 8.83 -1.18 -5.74
N PHE A 39 8.09 -0.34 -5.01
CA PHE A 39 6.80 0.19 -5.41
C PHE A 39 6.89 1.70 -5.57
N SER A 40 6.39 2.21 -6.70
CA SER A 40 6.18 3.64 -6.91
C SER A 40 4.85 4.05 -6.27
N ALA A 41 4.85 5.10 -5.45
CA ALA A 41 3.65 5.58 -4.76
C ALA A 41 3.63 7.11 -4.63
N HIS A 42 2.56 7.62 -4.02
CA HIS A 42 2.31 9.05 -3.86
C HIS A 42 2.29 9.41 -2.38
N LYS A 43 3.18 10.31 -1.96
CA LYS A 43 3.31 10.79 -0.57
C LYS A 43 1.98 11.26 0.01
N ALA A 44 1.25 12.06 -0.75
CA ALA A 44 -0.03 12.63 -0.32
C ALA A 44 -1.07 11.55 -0.01
N ILE A 45 -1.14 10.47 -0.80
CA ILE A 45 -2.08 9.36 -0.59
C ILE A 45 -1.66 8.56 0.64
N LEU A 46 -0.39 8.20 0.75
CA LEU A 46 0.13 7.46 1.90
C LEU A 46 -0.09 8.22 3.22
N ALA A 47 0.25 9.51 3.25
CA ALA A 47 0.11 10.36 4.44
C ALA A 47 -1.35 10.61 4.83
N ALA A 48 -2.27 10.61 3.86
CA ALA A 48 -3.70 10.78 4.15
C ALA A 48 -4.37 9.51 4.74
N GLN A 49 -3.68 8.37 4.73
CA GLN A 49 -4.27 7.07 5.06
C GLN A 49 -3.48 6.32 6.15
N SER A 50 -2.35 6.86 6.61
CA SER A 50 -1.45 6.16 7.54
C SER A 50 -0.55 7.13 8.29
N GLN A 51 -0.66 7.10 9.62
CA GLN A 51 0.16 7.93 10.49
C GLN A 51 1.64 7.51 10.46
N PHE A 52 1.93 6.23 10.26
CA PHE A 52 3.28 5.74 10.01
C PHE A 52 3.92 6.46 8.82
N PHE A 53 3.19 6.60 7.70
CA PHE A 53 3.73 7.27 6.51
C PHE A 53 3.87 8.78 6.70
N VAL A 54 2.99 9.44 7.49
CA VAL A 54 3.19 10.85 7.89
C VAL A 54 4.55 11.03 8.56
N ILE A 55 4.86 10.19 9.56
CA ILE A 55 6.12 10.24 10.30
C ILE A 55 7.30 9.91 9.37
N ALA A 56 7.22 8.79 8.65
CA ALA A 56 8.29 8.32 7.77
C ALA A 56 8.66 9.36 6.70
N LEU A 57 7.66 10.02 6.10
CA LEU A 57 7.86 11.05 5.08
C LEU A 57 8.37 12.37 5.64
N SER A 58 7.96 12.75 6.86
CA SER A 58 8.42 13.99 7.51
C SER A 58 9.89 13.96 7.95
N SER A 59 10.43 12.77 8.17
CA SER A 59 11.80 12.58 8.68
C SER A 59 12.89 12.70 7.62
N ASN A 60 12.54 12.65 6.33
CA ASN A 60 13.49 12.74 5.22
C ASN A 60 13.38 14.13 4.54
N ASN A 61 14.41 14.97 4.72
CA ASN A 61 14.47 16.32 4.15
C ASN A 61 15.25 16.39 2.82
N ASP A 62 15.79 15.26 2.32
CA ASP A 62 16.62 15.25 1.11
C ASP A 62 15.78 15.22 -0.17
N THR A 63 16.19 16.05 -1.12
CA THR A 63 15.34 16.57 -2.21
C THR A 63 15.19 15.66 -3.41
N ASP A 64 15.97 14.59 -3.52
CA ASP A 64 16.18 13.98 -4.84
C ASP A 64 15.60 12.58 -5.03
N ASN A 65 15.18 11.86 -3.97
CA ASN A 65 14.32 10.66 -4.04
C ASN A 65 14.02 10.11 -2.64
N HIS A 66 12.77 10.21 -2.18
CA HIS A 66 12.35 9.59 -0.91
C HIS A 66 12.21 8.09 -1.09
N ASN A 67 13.11 7.34 -0.46
CA ASN A 67 13.01 5.90 -0.33
C ASN A 67 12.56 5.55 1.09
N ILE A 68 11.52 4.72 1.21
CA ILE A 68 11.08 4.15 2.50
C ILE A 68 11.33 2.65 2.46
N ASN A 69 12.03 2.12 3.46
CA ASN A 69 12.30 0.69 3.59
C ASN A 69 11.28 0.03 4.53
N LEU A 70 10.66 -1.07 4.08
CA LEU A 70 9.69 -1.88 4.81
C LEU A 70 10.12 -3.35 4.79
N PRO A 71 11.19 -3.73 5.52
CA PRO A 71 11.75 -5.08 5.46
C PRO A 71 10.86 -6.15 6.08
N ASN A 72 9.99 -5.78 7.02
CA ASN A 72 9.17 -6.71 7.83
C ASN A 72 7.77 -6.98 7.26
N ILE A 73 7.56 -6.66 5.98
CA ILE A 73 6.31 -6.88 5.24
C ILE A 73 6.70 -7.50 3.90
N THR A 74 6.01 -8.58 3.50
CA THR A 74 6.29 -9.21 2.20
C THR A 74 5.75 -8.34 1.05
N PRO A 75 6.38 -8.36 -0.13
CA PRO A 75 5.88 -7.64 -1.29
C PRO A 75 4.42 -7.95 -1.63
N ARG A 76 3.97 -9.19 -1.44
CA ARG A 76 2.59 -9.60 -1.74
C ARG A 76 1.58 -8.96 -0.80
N ILE A 77 1.83 -9.01 0.51
CA ILE A 77 0.96 -8.37 1.51
C ILE A 77 0.91 -6.86 1.27
N PHE A 78 2.07 -6.27 1.01
CA PHE A 78 2.16 -4.83 0.79
C PHE A 78 1.42 -4.38 -0.47
N ASP A 79 1.43 -5.16 -1.56
CA ASP A 79 0.69 -4.82 -2.77
C ASP A 79 -0.82 -4.75 -2.52
N ILE A 80 -1.36 -5.68 -1.72
CA ILE A 80 -2.77 -5.68 -1.31
C ILE A 80 -3.08 -4.42 -0.50
N LEU A 81 -2.25 -4.09 0.49
CA LEU A 81 -2.43 -2.89 1.32
C LEU A 81 -2.27 -1.61 0.51
N LEU A 82 -1.28 -1.54 -0.39
CA LEU A 82 -1.07 -0.38 -1.23
C LEU A 82 -2.27 -0.16 -2.15
N ARG A 83 -2.85 -1.21 -2.74
CA ARG A 83 -4.11 -1.10 -3.49
C ARG A 83 -5.22 -0.53 -2.60
N TYR A 84 -5.39 -1.07 -1.40
CA TYR A 84 -6.39 -0.58 -0.43
C TYR A 84 -6.24 0.91 -0.13
N LEU A 85 -5.02 1.42 0.07
CA LEU A 85 -4.78 2.86 0.32
C LEU A 85 -5.23 3.77 -0.84
N TYR A 86 -5.39 3.24 -2.05
CA TYR A 86 -5.85 4.01 -3.21
C TYR A 86 -7.34 3.85 -3.49
N CYS A 87 -7.94 2.74 -3.09
CA CYS A 87 -9.29 2.39 -3.50
C CYS A 87 -10.27 1.99 -2.39
N GLY A 88 -9.80 1.81 -1.16
CA GLY A 88 -10.58 1.38 -0.01
C GLY A 88 -11.11 -0.06 -0.10
N ILE A 89 -10.63 -0.85 -1.07
CA ILE A 89 -11.12 -2.22 -1.32
C ILE A 89 -9.96 -3.22 -1.20
N ILE A 90 -10.18 -4.26 -0.40
CA ILE A 90 -9.33 -5.45 -0.35
C ILE A 90 -9.99 -6.53 -1.20
N GLU A 91 -9.27 -7.00 -2.22
CA GLU A 91 -9.66 -8.16 -3.02
C GLU A 91 -8.74 -9.32 -2.67
N LEU A 92 -9.32 -10.43 -2.18
CA LEU A 92 -8.59 -11.65 -1.85
C LEU A 92 -9.01 -12.77 -2.81
N GLU A 93 -8.04 -13.52 -3.30
CA GLU A 93 -8.29 -14.74 -4.06
C GLU A 93 -8.60 -15.88 -3.09
N GLU A 94 -9.68 -16.63 -3.34
CA GLU A 94 -10.00 -17.81 -2.54
C GLU A 94 -8.85 -18.83 -2.66
N HIS A 95 -8.35 -19.30 -1.51
CA HIS A 95 -7.37 -20.40 -1.35
C HIS A 95 -5.86 -20.09 -1.53
N TYR A 96 -5.42 -18.84 -1.39
CA TYR A 96 -3.98 -18.50 -1.41
C TYR A 96 -3.52 -17.66 -0.21
N GLU A 97 -2.26 -17.84 0.20
CA GLU A 97 -1.55 -16.90 1.09
C GLU A 97 -1.37 -15.55 0.38
N PRO A 98 -1.38 -14.41 1.10
CA PRO A 98 -1.41 -14.26 2.55
C PRO A 98 -2.82 -14.39 3.15
N THR A 99 -2.89 -14.81 4.42
CA THR A 99 -4.15 -14.86 5.17
C THR A 99 -4.64 -13.47 5.53
N ILE A 100 -5.92 -13.34 5.89
CA ILE A 100 -6.49 -12.08 6.40
C ILE A 100 -5.70 -11.58 7.63
N LEU A 101 -5.27 -12.49 8.51
CA LEU A 101 -4.50 -12.12 9.71
C LEU A 101 -3.14 -11.52 9.34
N ASP A 102 -2.45 -12.08 8.34
CA ASP A 102 -1.17 -11.53 7.87
C ASP A 102 -1.32 -10.10 7.33
N ILE A 103 -2.44 -9.83 6.64
CA ILE A 103 -2.78 -8.51 6.11
C ILE A 103 -3.06 -7.53 7.25
N LEU A 104 -3.87 -7.91 8.24
CA LEU A 104 -4.20 -7.08 9.40
C LEU A 104 -2.95 -6.78 10.26
N ASP A 105 -2.07 -7.77 10.46
CA ASP A 105 -0.82 -7.59 11.19
C ASP A 105 0.10 -6.58 10.48
N ALA A 106 0.16 -6.62 9.15
CA ALA A 106 0.89 -5.62 8.37
C ALA A 106 0.21 -4.25 8.38
N ALA A 107 -1.12 -4.18 8.31
CA ALA A 107 -1.88 -2.93 8.39
C ALA A 107 -1.67 -2.22 9.73
N LYS A 108 -1.62 -2.99 10.83
CA LYS A 108 -1.28 -2.49 12.15
C LYS A 108 0.12 -1.90 12.22
N LYS A 109 1.13 -2.56 11.64
CA LYS A 109 2.51 -2.03 11.55
C LYS A 109 2.59 -0.73 10.75
N LEU A 110 1.74 -0.59 9.74
CA LEU A 110 1.65 0.61 8.90
C LEU A 110 0.66 1.64 9.44
N GLU A 111 0.08 1.45 10.62
CA GLU A 111 -0.85 2.39 11.24
C GLU A 111 -2.01 2.82 10.31
N ILE A 112 -2.60 1.86 9.58
CA ILE A 112 -3.80 2.07 8.74
C ILE A 112 -5.04 1.90 9.63
N GLU A 113 -5.64 3.01 10.07
CA GLU A 113 -6.66 3.04 11.13
C GLU A 113 -7.89 2.20 10.81
N GLU A 114 -8.36 2.22 9.56
CA GLU A 114 -9.58 1.51 9.15
C GLU A 114 -9.46 -0.02 9.13
N LEU A 115 -8.23 -0.54 9.26
CA LEU A 115 -7.92 -1.98 9.24
C LEU A 115 -7.37 -2.50 10.59
N GLN A 116 -7.56 -1.75 11.69
CA GLN A 116 -7.11 -2.11 13.04
C GLN A 116 -8.20 -2.66 13.95
#